data_AF-A0A1C5LVC2-F1
#
_entry.id   AF-A0A1C5LVC2-F1
#
_cell.length_a   1.000
_cell.length_b   1.000
_cell.length_c   1.000
_cell.angle_alpha   90.00
_cell.angle_beta   90.00
_cell.angle_gamma   90.00
#
_symmetry.space_group_name_H-M   'P 1'
#
loop_
_entity.id
_entity.type
_entity.pdbx_description
1 polymer ?
#
loop_
_entity_poly.entity_id
_entity_poly.type
_entity_poly.pdbx_seq_one_letter_code
_entity_poly.pdbx_strand_id
1 'polypeptide(L)'
;MGMCADFAIHDTDGHNPHAHILLTVRPLNENGTWQYKTEKEYLCIKDGEEKGFTASEFKTAQKQGWEKQYRYKVGKKKEYLTSSVAQEKGYERIDKHPKSSRYGRQNPISQQWNSDEQLCIWRANWADAVNKMLARNQINATIDHRSFADQGITEQPTIHEGYIAQNMEKKGMIADRCEINRQIRADNKMLRELKAKVAKLAEAVEKSIPIIAETLEAIRNHMIFIQYHLLHNEMQKEVIHDWMNHFNPILNKYNTVKKELKAKVTERKELNVQKDKTSILNPIRHIKLNQQLTTITEEIEELKSRKEQLIFQAECSTNKDMTNLSKKYDQMNKNLDILYSQDTSLKKQLEKDAAAFREEKFRPEPEQYTELLDTRIQIRPDFRDKLIEQLKGTFGKYYDYHRRDIAANEVDYLNVEDPDVFSHRAWELEYQRKQEIRRNQPARTKKRSYDMEL
;
A
#
# COMPACT_ATOMS: atom_id res chain seq x y z
N MET A 1 -23.78 -34.14 -16.55
CA MET A 1 -24.93 -34.60 -17.37
C MET A 1 -25.53 -33.41 -18.08
N GLY A 2 -25.84 -33.53 -19.37
CA GLY A 2 -26.31 -32.42 -20.22
C GLY A 2 -27.83 -32.39 -20.41
N MET A 3 -28.32 -31.34 -21.07
CA MET A 3 -29.70 -31.22 -21.54
C MET A 3 -29.80 -31.74 -22.97
N CYS A 4 -30.96 -32.25 -23.39
CA CYS A 4 -31.27 -32.41 -24.80
C CYS A 4 -31.71 -31.06 -25.36
N ALA A 5 -31.14 -30.67 -26.50
CA ALA A 5 -31.44 -29.43 -27.17
C ALA A 5 -32.12 -29.70 -28.52
N ASP A 6 -33.29 -29.11 -28.71
CA ASP A 6 -33.94 -28.98 -30.00
C ASP A 6 -33.79 -27.52 -30.45
N PHE A 7 -33.30 -27.27 -31.66
CA PHE A 7 -33.00 -25.92 -32.11
C PHE A 7 -33.47 -25.64 -33.53
N ALA A 8 -33.91 -24.40 -33.72
CA ALA A 8 -34.32 -23.87 -35.01
C ALA A 8 -33.69 -22.50 -35.23
N ILE A 9 -33.21 -22.23 -36.45
CA ILE A 9 -32.65 -20.95 -36.86
C ILE A 9 -33.68 -20.26 -37.75
N HIS A 10 -34.02 -19.03 -37.42
CA HIS A 10 -35.01 -18.21 -38.10
C HIS A 10 -34.35 -16.95 -38.68
N ASP A 11 -34.78 -16.58 -39.89
CA ASP A 11 -34.41 -15.33 -40.53
C ASP A 11 -35.57 -14.85 -41.42
N THR A 12 -36.64 -14.37 -40.78
CA THR A 12 -37.94 -14.14 -41.44
C THR A 12 -37.94 -12.92 -42.37
N ASP A 13 -37.10 -11.92 -42.11
CA ASP A 13 -37.07 -10.65 -42.85
C ASP A 13 -35.65 -10.13 -43.17
N GLY A 14 -34.60 -10.92 -42.91
CA GLY A 14 -33.20 -10.56 -43.18
C GLY A 14 -32.61 -9.52 -42.22
N HIS A 15 -33.38 -9.06 -41.22
CA HIS A 15 -32.95 -7.97 -40.33
C HIS A 15 -32.61 -8.43 -38.91
N ASN A 16 -33.11 -9.60 -38.48
CA ASN A 16 -32.86 -10.13 -37.15
C ASN A 16 -32.76 -11.68 -37.17
N PRO A 17 -31.67 -12.24 -37.73
CA PRO A 17 -31.44 -13.68 -37.66
C PRO A 17 -31.31 -14.10 -36.19
N HIS A 18 -32.11 -15.07 -35.77
CA HIS A 18 -32.14 -15.56 -34.39
C HIS A 18 -32.34 -17.07 -34.34
N ALA A 19 -31.99 -17.68 -33.20
CA ALA A 19 -32.20 -19.10 -32.96
C ALA A 19 -33.10 -19.32 -31.75
N HIS A 20 -34.04 -20.26 -31.88
CA HIS A 20 -34.77 -20.82 -30.76
C HIS A 20 -34.11 -22.12 -30.35
N ILE A 21 -33.80 -22.27 -29.06
CA ILE A 21 -33.21 -23.49 -28.51
C ILE A 21 -34.11 -23.95 -27.35
N LEU A 22 -34.87 -25.02 -27.57
CA LEU A 22 -35.68 -25.66 -26.55
C LEU A 22 -34.83 -26.69 -25.82
N LEU A 23 -34.74 -26.53 -24.50
CA LEU A 23 -33.92 -27.40 -23.65
C LEU A 23 -34.80 -28.25 -22.75
N THR A 24 -34.45 -29.52 -22.60
CA THR A 24 -35.07 -30.37 -21.59
C THR A 24 -34.65 -29.92 -20.20
N VAL A 25 -35.63 -29.81 -19.32
CA VAL A 25 -35.50 -29.25 -17.96
C VAL A 25 -35.49 -30.32 -16.87
N ARG A 26 -35.34 -31.60 -17.27
CA ARG A 26 -35.21 -32.76 -16.39
C ARG A 26 -33.84 -33.40 -16.63
N PRO A 27 -33.08 -33.76 -15.58
CA PRO A 27 -31.86 -34.55 -15.75
C PRO A 27 -32.18 -35.97 -16.22
N LEU A 28 -31.24 -36.62 -16.90
CA LEU A 28 -31.31 -38.04 -17.23
C LEU A 28 -30.53 -38.85 -16.19
N ASN A 29 -31.01 -40.04 -15.87
CA ASN A 29 -30.25 -41.06 -15.16
C ASN A 29 -29.33 -41.81 -16.13
N GLU A 30 -28.33 -42.53 -15.60
CA GLU A 30 -27.39 -43.33 -16.41
C GLU A 30 -28.10 -44.39 -17.27
N ASN A 31 -29.24 -44.89 -16.81
CA ASN A 31 -30.07 -45.85 -17.54
C ASN A 31 -31.00 -45.22 -18.59
N GLY A 32 -30.87 -43.91 -18.86
CA GLY A 32 -31.67 -43.20 -19.87
C GLY A 32 -33.06 -42.77 -19.42
N THR A 33 -33.44 -42.96 -18.16
CA THR A 33 -34.73 -42.49 -17.62
C THR A 33 -34.67 -41.06 -17.11
N TRP A 34 -35.76 -40.30 -17.19
CA TRP A 34 -35.80 -38.93 -16.67
C TRP A 34 -35.91 -38.88 -15.15
N GLN A 35 -35.11 -38.02 -14.52
CA GLN A 35 -35.31 -37.61 -13.14
C GLN A 35 -36.53 -36.68 -13.00
N TYR A 36 -37.07 -36.61 -11.79
CA TYR A 36 -38.10 -35.64 -11.45
C TYR A 36 -37.48 -34.26 -11.24
N LYS A 37 -38.18 -33.21 -11.71
CA LYS A 37 -37.80 -31.81 -11.44
C LYS A 37 -37.93 -31.46 -9.97
N THR A 38 -38.97 -32.01 -9.35
CA THR A 38 -39.30 -31.79 -7.95
C THR A 38 -39.67 -33.12 -7.31
N GLU A 39 -39.27 -33.29 -6.06
CA GLU A 39 -39.72 -34.41 -5.24
C GLU A 39 -40.67 -33.90 -4.16
N LYS A 40 -41.70 -34.70 -3.81
CA LYS A 40 -42.62 -34.35 -2.73
C LYS A 40 -41.88 -34.32 -1.40
N GLU A 41 -41.98 -33.19 -0.72
CA GLU A 41 -41.34 -32.95 0.57
C GLU A 41 -42.42 -32.78 1.64
N TYR A 42 -42.39 -33.66 2.64
CA TYR A 42 -43.32 -33.67 3.77
C TYR A 42 -42.80 -32.77 4.87
N LEU A 43 -43.64 -31.85 5.33
CA LEU A 43 -43.32 -30.94 6.43
C LEU A 43 -43.60 -31.67 7.75
N CYS A 44 -42.54 -32.18 8.36
CA CYS A 44 -42.58 -32.93 9.61
C CYS A 44 -42.20 -32.02 10.77
N ILE A 45 -42.65 -32.34 11.97
CA ILE A 45 -42.35 -31.57 13.17
C ILE A 45 -41.73 -32.48 14.24
N LYS A 46 -40.80 -31.92 14.99
CA LYS A 46 -40.19 -32.51 16.19
C LYS A 46 -39.83 -31.37 17.15
N ASP A 47 -40.18 -31.51 18.43
CA ASP A 47 -39.84 -30.53 19.48
C ASP A 47 -40.22 -29.07 19.13
N GLY A 48 -41.28 -28.87 18.36
CA GLY A 48 -41.76 -27.55 17.92
C GLY A 48 -41.11 -27.00 16.64
N GLU A 49 -40.08 -27.65 16.09
CA GLU A 49 -39.43 -27.25 14.83
C GLU A 49 -40.01 -27.99 13.63
N GLU A 50 -40.29 -27.27 12.53
CA GLU A 50 -40.77 -27.85 11.27
C GLU A 50 -39.63 -28.01 10.26
N LYS A 51 -39.49 -29.21 9.69
CA LYS A 51 -38.49 -29.52 8.65
C LYS A 51 -39.07 -30.40 7.55
N GLY A 52 -38.64 -30.13 6.31
CA GLY A 52 -39.03 -30.89 5.12
C GLY A 52 -38.20 -32.15 4.92
N PHE A 53 -38.87 -33.27 4.63
CA PHE A 53 -38.21 -34.54 4.27
C PHE A 53 -38.84 -35.17 3.03
N THR A 54 -38.03 -35.73 2.14
CA THR A 54 -38.53 -36.54 1.03
C THR A 54 -39.10 -37.87 1.52
N ALA A 55 -39.73 -38.63 0.63
CA ALA A 55 -40.27 -39.95 1.00
C ALA A 55 -39.18 -40.93 1.45
N SER A 56 -38.00 -40.88 0.83
CA SER A 56 -36.85 -41.72 1.17
C SER A 56 -36.23 -41.30 2.52
N GLU A 57 -36.04 -39.99 2.73
CA GLU A 57 -35.47 -39.43 3.96
C GLU A 57 -36.36 -39.65 5.19
N PHE A 58 -37.68 -39.58 4.98
CA PHE A 58 -38.64 -39.68 6.08
C PHE A 58 -38.51 -41.00 6.85
N LYS A 59 -38.13 -42.11 6.20
CA LYS A 59 -37.93 -43.40 6.88
C LYS A 59 -36.87 -43.30 8.00
N THR A 60 -35.83 -42.52 7.78
CA THR A 60 -34.77 -42.28 8.77
C THR A 60 -35.18 -41.19 9.75
N ALA A 61 -35.78 -40.10 9.27
CA ALA A 61 -36.25 -39.01 10.11
C ALA A 61 -37.29 -39.49 11.14
N GLN A 62 -38.17 -40.41 10.74
CA GLN A 62 -39.17 -41.01 11.63
C GLN A 62 -38.52 -41.76 12.80
N LYS A 63 -37.42 -42.52 12.56
CA LYS A 63 -36.65 -43.18 13.64
C LYS A 63 -36.00 -42.18 14.59
N GLN A 64 -35.74 -40.96 14.11
CA GLN A 64 -35.19 -39.87 14.91
C GLN A 64 -36.27 -39.03 15.62
N GLY A 65 -37.54 -39.45 15.55
CA GLY A 65 -38.66 -38.80 16.23
C GLY A 65 -39.38 -37.71 15.43
N TRP A 66 -39.10 -37.58 14.12
CA TRP A 66 -39.85 -36.64 13.27
C TRP A 66 -41.20 -37.22 12.85
N GLU A 67 -42.26 -36.43 13.02
CA GLU A 67 -43.62 -36.86 12.68
C GLU A 67 -44.24 -36.01 11.57
N LYS A 68 -44.92 -36.67 10.63
CA LYS A 68 -45.73 -35.98 9.61
C LYS A 68 -46.92 -35.30 10.26
N GLN A 69 -47.23 -34.12 9.76
CA GLN A 69 -48.42 -33.37 10.18
C GLN A 69 -49.60 -33.69 9.26
N TYR A 70 -50.79 -33.86 9.81
CA TYR A 70 -52.05 -34.07 9.08
C TYR A 70 -53.08 -33.05 9.52
N ARG A 71 -54.13 -32.84 8.71
CA ARG A 71 -55.24 -31.98 9.13
C ARG A 71 -56.17 -32.72 10.07
N TYR A 72 -56.44 -32.12 11.23
CA TYR A 72 -57.37 -32.59 12.25
C TYR A 72 -58.46 -31.54 12.51
N LYS A 73 -59.62 -31.98 12.99
CA LYS A 73 -60.71 -31.10 13.42
C LYS A 73 -60.58 -30.80 14.91
N VAL A 74 -60.26 -29.56 15.24
CA VAL A 74 -60.14 -29.05 16.62
C VAL A 74 -61.31 -28.11 16.89
N GLY A 75 -62.40 -28.65 17.47
CA GLY A 75 -63.66 -27.92 17.61
C GLY A 75 -64.24 -27.49 16.26
N LYS A 76 -64.28 -26.17 15.99
CA LYS A 76 -64.73 -25.58 14.71
C LYS A 76 -63.57 -25.29 13.73
N LYS A 77 -62.30 -25.44 14.13
CA LYS A 77 -61.12 -25.11 13.31
C LYS A 77 -60.47 -26.37 12.73
N LYS A 78 -59.72 -26.19 11.64
CA LYS A 78 -58.90 -27.23 11.00
C LYS A 78 -57.43 -26.88 11.20
N GLU A 79 -56.69 -27.74 11.88
CA GLU A 79 -55.29 -27.48 12.25
C GLU A 79 -54.40 -28.65 11.81
N TYR A 80 -53.13 -28.33 11.53
CA TYR A 80 -52.12 -29.34 11.24
C TYR A 80 -51.47 -29.79 12.54
N LEU A 81 -51.55 -31.08 12.85
CA LEU A 81 -51.00 -31.69 14.07
C LEU A 81 -50.30 -33.01 13.71
N THR A 82 -49.39 -33.47 14.58
CA THR A 82 -48.87 -34.85 14.51
C THR A 82 -49.94 -35.84 14.96
N SER A 83 -49.77 -37.10 14.58
CA SER A 83 -50.69 -38.15 15.02
C SER A 83 -50.61 -38.40 16.52
N SER A 84 -49.42 -38.31 17.12
CA SER A 84 -49.22 -38.41 18.57
C SER A 84 -50.04 -37.39 19.35
N VAL A 85 -49.88 -36.10 19.02
CA VAL A 85 -50.57 -34.98 19.68
C VAL A 85 -52.09 -35.05 19.46
N ALA A 86 -52.52 -35.45 18.26
CA ALA A 86 -53.95 -35.58 17.97
C ALA A 86 -54.58 -36.74 18.75
N GLN A 87 -53.87 -37.86 18.92
CA GLN A 87 -54.35 -39.02 19.69
C GLN A 87 -54.50 -38.71 21.17
N GLU A 88 -53.52 -38.02 21.78
CA GLU A 88 -53.60 -37.57 23.19
C GLU A 88 -54.82 -36.69 23.44
N LYS A 89 -55.19 -35.86 22.46
CA LYS A 89 -56.32 -34.92 22.54
C LYS A 89 -57.65 -35.49 22.02
N GLY A 90 -57.66 -36.73 21.53
CA GLY A 90 -58.85 -37.38 20.99
C GLY A 90 -59.41 -36.74 19.71
N TYR A 91 -58.55 -36.12 18.88
CA TYR A 91 -58.99 -35.46 17.65
C TYR A 91 -59.08 -36.40 16.45
N GLU A 92 -60.14 -36.24 15.65
CA GLU A 92 -60.34 -37.01 14.43
C GLU A 92 -59.61 -36.40 13.22
N ARG A 93 -58.89 -37.26 12.49
CA ARG A 93 -58.19 -36.89 11.26
C ARG A 93 -59.18 -36.66 10.13
N ILE A 94 -59.13 -35.48 9.51
CA ILE A 94 -60.02 -35.13 8.39
C ILE A 94 -59.40 -35.35 7.01
N ASP A 95 -58.07 -35.41 6.93
CA ASP A 95 -57.34 -35.63 5.68
C ASP A 95 -56.22 -36.65 5.89
N LYS A 96 -56.17 -37.65 5.01
CA LYS A 96 -55.12 -38.67 4.99
C LYS A 96 -53.82 -38.16 4.38
N HIS A 97 -53.83 -37.01 3.70
CA HIS A 97 -52.67 -36.42 3.07
C HIS A 97 -51.90 -35.53 4.06
N PRO A 98 -50.62 -35.83 4.32
CA PRO A 98 -49.81 -35.03 5.22
C PRO A 98 -49.48 -33.67 4.61
N LYS A 99 -49.18 -32.69 5.46
CA LYS A 99 -48.65 -31.38 5.09
C LYS A 99 -47.38 -31.55 4.25
N SER A 100 -47.32 -30.90 3.10
CA SER A 100 -46.17 -30.89 2.22
C SER A 100 -45.84 -29.48 1.75
N SER A 101 -44.60 -29.26 1.29
CA SER A 101 -44.22 -27.97 0.70
C SER A 101 -44.99 -27.73 -0.60
N ARG A 102 -45.24 -26.45 -0.93
CA ARG A 102 -46.12 -26.04 -2.05
C ARG A 102 -45.59 -26.48 -3.42
N TYR A 103 -44.27 -26.43 -3.61
CA TYR A 103 -43.61 -26.73 -4.88
C TYR A 103 -42.76 -28.01 -4.84
N GLY A 104 -42.70 -28.69 -3.69
CA GLY A 104 -41.76 -29.78 -3.47
C GLY A 104 -40.31 -29.30 -3.37
N ARG A 105 -39.39 -30.23 -3.12
CA ARG A 105 -37.96 -29.98 -3.15
C ARG A 105 -37.48 -30.02 -4.60
N GLN A 106 -36.81 -28.96 -5.05
CA GLN A 106 -36.25 -28.90 -6.41
C GLN A 106 -35.06 -29.88 -6.55
N ASN A 107 -34.94 -30.50 -7.71
CA ASN A 107 -33.76 -31.27 -8.07
C ASN A 107 -32.56 -30.31 -8.18
N PRO A 108 -31.42 -30.58 -7.51
CA PRO A 108 -30.28 -29.67 -7.51
C PRO A 108 -29.75 -29.32 -8.91
N ILE A 109 -29.76 -30.27 -9.84
CA ILE A 109 -29.32 -30.05 -11.22
C ILE A 109 -30.31 -29.15 -11.96
N SER A 110 -31.61 -29.44 -11.83
CA SER A 110 -32.65 -28.56 -12.41
C SER A 110 -32.58 -27.17 -11.78
N GLN A 111 -32.36 -27.05 -10.48
CA GLN A 111 -32.22 -25.77 -9.79
C GLN A 111 -31.02 -24.97 -10.33
N GLN A 112 -29.87 -25.62 -10.48
CA GLN A 112 -28.67 -25.01 -11.08
C GLN A 112 -28.94 -24.50 -12.49
N TRP A 113 -29.61 -25.29 -13.34
CA TRP A 113 -29.95 -24.85 -14.71
C TRP A 113 -30.87 -23.61 -14.75
N ASN A 114 -31.61 -23.34 -13.67
CA ASN A 114 -32.52 -22.19 -13.58
C ASN A 114 -31.95 -21.08 -12.66
N SER A 115 -30.66 -21.11 -12.33
CA SER A 115 -30.03 -20.10 -11.48
C SER A 115 -29.52 -18.90 -12.30
N ASP A 116 -29.45 -17.74 -11.66
CA ASP A 116 -28.95 -16.51 -12.29
C ASP A 116 -27.47 -16.63 -12.66
N GLU A 117 -26.68 -17.35 -11.86
CA GLU A 117 -25.27 -17.62 -12.14
C GLU A 117 -25.11 -18.44 -13.42
N GLN A 118 -25.94 -19.46 -13.60
CA GLN A 118 -25.89 -20.31 -14.80
C GLN A 118 -26.30 -19.54 -16.05
N LEU A 119 -27.25 -18.60 -15.94
CA LEU A 119 -27.61 -17.69 -17.03
C LEU A 119 -26.44 -16.80 -17.44
N CYS A 120 -25.71 -16.22 -16.49
CA CYS A 120 -24.52 -15.42 -16.76
C CYS A 120 -23.44 -16.23 -17.49
N ILE A 121 -23.19 -17.46 -17.06
CA ILE A 121 -22.24 -18.38 -17.72
C ILE A 121 -22.67 -18.67 -19.17
N TRP A 122 -23.95 -18.95 -19.40
CA TRP A 122 -24.45 -19.20 -20.77
C TRP A 122 -24.33 -17.97 -21.66
N ARG A 123 -24.62 -16.78 -21.14
CA ARG A 123 -24.45 -15.53 -21.87
C ARG A 123 -22.99 -15.26 -22.22
N ALA A 124 -22.06 -15.51 -21.30
CA ALA A 124 -20.62 -15.41 -21.55
C ALA A 124 -20.16 -16.37 -22.65
N ASN A 125 -20.53 -17.65 -22.52
CA ASN A 125 -20.19 -18.68 -23.52
C ASN A 125 -20.75 -18.35 -24.91
N TRP A 126 -21.96 -17.78 -24.97
CA TRP A 126 -22.55 -17.32 -26.23
C TRP A 126 -21.74 -16.16 -26.83
N ALA A 127 -21.41 -15.14 -26.05
CA ALA A 127 -20.61 -14.00 -26.52
C ALA A 127 -19.24 -14.47 -27.04
N ASP A 128 -18.57 -15.37 -26.33
CA ASP A 128 -17.28 -15.94 -26.74
C ASP A 128 -17.38 -16.72 -28.05
N ALA A 129 -18.41 -17.57 -28.19
CA ALA A 129 -18.64 -18.33 -29.41
C ALA A 129 -18.91 -17.42 -30.61
N VAL A 130 -19.72 -16.38 -30.44
CA VAL A 130 -20.00 -15.38 -31.49
C VAL A 130 -18.74 -14.61 -31.86
N ASN A 131 -18.02 -14.05 -30.89
CA ASN A 131 -16.79 -13.29 -31.15
C ASN A 131 -15.72 -14.13 -31.87
N LYS A 132 -15.59 -15.41 -31.50
CA LYS A 132 -14.71 -16.37 -32.19
C LYS A 132 -15.10 -16.55 -33.66
N MET A 133 -16.40 -16.61 -33.96
CA MET A 133 -16.89 -16.72 -35.34
C MET A 133 -16.77 -15.41 -36.11
N LEU A 134 -17.02 -14.26 -35.49
CA LEU A 134 -16.80 -12.93 -36.09
C LEU A 134 -15.33 -12.77 -36.52
N ALA A 135 -14.40 -13.08 -35.63
CA ALA A 135 -12.96 -13.03 -35.92
C ALA A 135 -12.54 -13.99 -37.06
N ARG A 136 -13.05 -15.23 -37.06
CA ARG A 136 -12.78 -16.22 -38.14
C ARG A 136 -13.27 -15.76 -39.50
N ASN A 137 -14.38 -15.02 -39.54
CA ASN A 137 -14.95 -14.47 -40.77
C ASN A 137 -14.43 -13.05 -41.07
N GLN A 138 -13.42 -12.56 -40.34
CA GLN A 138 -12.81 -11.23 -40.54
C GLN A 138 -13.80 -10.06 -40.42
N ILE A 139 -14.84 -10.22 -39.61
CA ILE A 139 -15.81 -9.16 -39.32
C ILE A 139 -15.30 -8.35 -38.14
N ASN A 140 -15.02 -7.07 -38.35
CA ASN A 140 -14.54 -6.15 -37.30
C ASN A 140 -15.69 -5.69 -36.38
N ALA A 141 -16.25 -6.64 -35.63
CA ALA A 141 -17.28 -6.42 -34.63
C ALA A 141 -17.05 -7.37 -33.45
N THR A 142 -17.47 -6.95 -32.26
CA THR A 142 -17.47 -7.76 -31.05
C THR A 142 -18.74 -7.52 -30.25
N ILE A 143 -19.16 -8.52 -29.49
CA ILE A 143 -20.25 -8.43 -28.54
C ILE A 143 -19.76 -8.75 -27.13
N ASP A 144 -20.36 -8.14 -26.12
CA ASP A 144 -20.13 -8.47 -24.71
C ASP A 144 -21.48 -8.72 -24.04
N HIS A 145 -21.52 -9.71 -23.16
CA HIS A 145 -22.72 -10.09 -22.44
C HIS A 145 -22.99 -9.23 -21.20
N ARG A 146 -21.95 -8.56 -20.70
CA ARG A 146 -21.99 -7.72 -19.51
C ARG A 146 -22.68 -6.40 -19.81
N SER A 147 -23.29 -5.80 -18.81
CA SER A 147 -23.82 -4.44 -18.95
C SER A 147 -22.69 -3.43 -19.18
N PHE A 148 -23.00 -2.24 -19.69
CA PHE A 148 -22.01 -1.17 -19.80
C PHE A 148 -21.38 -0.84 -18.44
N ALA A 149 -22.16 -0.85 -17.36
CA ALA A 149 -21.65 -0.63 -16.01
C ALA A 149 -20.61 -1.69 -15.59
N ASP A 150 -20.89 -2.97 -15.84
CA ASP A 150 -19.98 -4.08 -15.53
C ASP A 150 -18.71 -4.09 -16.40
N GLN A 151 -18.76 -3.43 -17.57
CA GLN A 151 -17.61 -3.20 -18.44
C GLN A 151 -16.82 -1.94 -18.07
N GLY A 152 -17.31 -1.11 -17.14
CA GLY A 152 -16.72 0.20 -16.83
C GLY A 152 -16.97 1.26 -17.92
N ILE A 153 -17.94 1.02 -18.80
CA ILE A 153 -18.35 1.94 -19.86
C ILE A 153 -19.36 2.94 -19.27
N THR A 154 -19.02 4.23 -19.33
CA THR A 154 -19.86 5.31 -18.80
C THR A 154 -20.89 5.82 -19.81
N GLU A 155 -20.91 5.26 -21.01
CA GLU A 155 -21.88 5.60 -22.06
C GLU A 155 -23.27 5.06 -21.70
N GLN A 156 -24.30 5.63 -22.28
CA GLN A 156 -25.67 5.15 -22.11
C GLN A 156 -26.01 4.09 -23.18
N PRO A 157 -26.54 2.91 -22.80
CA PRO A 157 -26.96 1.91 -23.78
C PRO A 157 -28.24 2.34 -24.50
N THR A 158 -28.38 1.97 -25.77
CA THR A 158 -29.61 2.20 -26.54
C THR A 158 -30.75 1.30 -26.06
N ILE A 159 -31.99 1.76 -26.24
CA ILE A 159 -33.19 0.99 -25.93
C ILE A 159 -33.65 0.13 -27.12
N HIS A 160 -34.35 -0.96 -26.84
CA HIS A 160 -34.91 -1.82 -27.89
C HIS A 160 -36.08 -1.13 -28.61
N GLU A 161 -35.91 -0.88 -29.91
CA GLU A 161 -36.86 -0.13 -30.74
C GLU A 161 -38.15 -0.92 -31.01
N GLY A 162 -38.01 -2.19 -31.40
CA GLY A 162 -39.11 -3.08 -31.77
C GLY A 162 -39.64 -2.84 -33.19
N TYR A 163 -40.26 -3.88 -33.78
CA TYR A 163 -40.70 -3.88 -35.18
C TYR A 163 -41.72 -2.77 -35.53
N ILE A 164 -42.60 -2.41 -34.59
CA ILE A 164 -43.61 -1.34 -34.79
C ILE A 164 -42.93 0.02 -35.00
N ALA A 165 -41.91 0.36 -34.19
CA ALA A 165 -41.18 1.61 -34.30
C ALA A 165 -40.44 1.70 -35.65
N GLN A 166 -39.79 0.61 -36.07
CA GLN A 166 -39.09 0.54 -37.36
C GLN A 166 -40.04 0.67 -38.56
N ASN A 167 -41.22 0.05 -38.48
CA ASN A 167 -42.23 0.18 -39.54
C ASN A 167 -42.85 1.57 -39.64
N MET A 168 -42.95 2.31 -38.52
CA MET A 168 -43.38 3.72 -38.54
C MET A 168 -42.35 4.61 -39.25
N GLU A 169 -41.06 4.42 -38.95
CA GLU A 169 -39.96 5.13 -39.60
C GLU A 169 -39.88 4.83 -41.11
N LYS A 170 -40.09 3.56 -41.53
CA LYS A 170 -40.19 3.19 -42.96
C LYS A 170 -41.34 3.90 -43.69
N LYS A 171 -42.37 4.34 -42.98
CA LYS A 171 -43.49 5.13 -43.51
C LYS A 171 -43.26 6.65 -43.39
N GLY A 172 -42.08 7.09 -42.97
CA GLY A 172 -41.70 8.50 -42.82
C GLY A 172 -42.22 9.16 -41.54
N MET A 173 -42.72 8.39 -40.57
CA MET A 173 -43.17 8.90 -39.27
C MET A 173 -42.08 8.69 -38.21
N ILE A 174 -41.80 9.72 -37.40
CA ILE A 174 -40.81 9.64 -36.34
C ILE A 174 -41.36 8.79 -35.18
N ALA A 175 -40.62 7.75 -34.80
CA ALA A 175 -40.97 6.93 -33.65
C ALA A 175 -40.22 7.41 -32.40
N ASP A 176 -40.93 7.61 -31.29
CA ASP A 176 -40.36 8.09 -30.02
C ASP A 176 -39.13 7.28 -29.57
N ARG A 177 -39.17 5.95 -29.74
CA ARG A 177 -38.05 5.06 -29.38
C ARG A 177 -36.82 5.25 -30.26
N CYS A 178 -37.01 5.54 -31.54
CA CYS A 178 -35.92 5.80 -32.48
C CYS A 178 -35.31 7.18 -32.21
N GLU A 179 -36.11 8.18 -31.83
CA GLU A 179 -35.63 9.49 -31.38
C GLU A 179 -34.78 9.39 -30.11
N ILE A 180 -35.25 8.63 -29.11
CA ILE A 180 -34.47 8.37 -27.88
C ILE A 180 -33.10 7.77 -28.20
N ASN A 181 -33.04 6.78 -29.10
CA ASN A 181 -31.78 6.19 -29.52
C ASN A 181 -30.89 7.16 -30.30
N ARG A 182 -31.46 8.08 -31.08
CA ARG A 182 -30.71 9.15 -31.74
C ARG A 182 -30.08 10.10 -30.72
N GLN A 183 -30.84 10.49 -29.70
CA GLN A 183 -30.33 11.33 -28.61
C GLN A 183 -29.23 10.62 -27.82
N ILE A 184 -29.43 9.36 -27.42
CA ILE A 184 -28.42 8.55 -26.70
C ILE A 184 -27.11 8.48 -27.51
N ARG A 185 -27.19 8.27 -28.82
CA ARG A 185 -26.00 8.24 -29.69
C ARG A 185 -25.31 9.60 -29.77
N ALA A 186 -26.07 10.70 -29.81
CA ALA A 186 -25.53 12.06 -29.81
C ALA A 186 -24.83 12.38 -28.47
N ASP A 187 -25.45 12.03 -27.34
CA ASP A 187 -24.90 12.25 -26.00
C ASP A 187 -23.63 11.43 -25.78
N ASN A 188 -23.62 10.16 -26.18
CA ASN A 188 -22.42 9.31 -26.11
C ASN A 188 -21.28 9.87 -26.96
N LYS A 189 -21.57 10.43 -28.15
CA LYS A 189 -20.57 11.11 -28.97
C LYS A 189 -19.99 12.32 -28.25
N MET A 190 -20.83 13.18 -27.68
CA MET A 190 -20.40 14.34 -26.91
C MET A 190 -19.56 13.94 -25.68
N LEU A 191 -19.94 12.88 -24.98
CA LEU A 191 -19.19 12.36 -23.84
C LEU A 191 -17.77 11.90 -24.23
N ARG A 192 -17.62 11.21 -25.36
CA ARG A 192 -16.29 10.81 -25.87
C ARG A 192 -15.43 12.03 -26.23
N GLU A 193 -16.01 13.03 -26.90
CA GLU A 193 -15.31 14.27 -27.26
C GLU A 193 -14.88 15.05 -26.00
N LEU A 194 -15.75 15.13 -24.99
CA LEU A 194 -15.44 15.78 -23.71
C LEU A 194 -14.30 15.06 -23.00
N LYS A 195 -14.36 13.72 -22.88
CA LYS A 195 -13.28 12.93 -22.28
C LYS A 195 -11.93 13.14 -22.99
N ALA A 196 -11.94 13.15 -24.32
CA ALA A 196 -10.73 13.42 -25.10
C ALA A 196 -10.16 14.82 -24.85
N LYS A 197 -11.02 15.85 -24.75
CA LYS A 197 -10.60 17.22 -24.43
C LYS A 197 -10.05 17.33 -22.99
N VAL A 198 -10.70 16.71 -22.02
CA VAL A 198 -10.24 16.69 -20.62
C VAL A 198 -8.87 15.99 -20.51
N ALA A 199 -8.67 14.86 -21.18
CA ALA A 199 -7.38 14.17 -21.19
C ALA A 199 -6.25 15.06 -21.76
N LYS A 200 -6.52 15.75 -22.89
CA LYS A 200 -5.57 16.72 -23.47
C LYS A 200 -5.27 17.89 -22.53
N LEU A 201 -6.27 18.40 -21.83
CA LEU A 201 -6.09 19.47 -20.84
C LEU A 201 -5.28 18.99 -19.63
N ALA A 202 -5.55 17.79 -19.12
CA ALA A 202 -4.79 17.22 -18.01
C ALA A 202 -3.31 17.05 -18.37
N GLU A 203 -3.01 16.55 -19.56
CA GLU A 203 -1.63 16.45 -20.08
C GLU A 203 -0.98 17.84 -20.24
N ALA A 204 -1.72 18.82 -20.74
CA ALA A 204 -1.22 20.19 -20.89
C ALA A 204 -0.94 20.88 -19.54
N VAL A 205 -1.76 20.60 -18.51
CA VAL A 205 -1.55 21.10 -17.14
C VAL A 205 -0.33 20.43 -16.51
N GLU A 206 -0.13 19.12 -16.72
CA GLU A 206 1.06 18.41 -16.23
C GLU A 206 2.35 18.98 -16.81
N LYS A 207 2.33 19.38 -18.09
CA LYS A 207 3.45 20.02 -18.79
C LYS A 207 3.52 21.54 -18.58
N SER A 208 2.68 22.09 -17.70
CA SER A 208 2.68 23.54 -17.48
C SER A 208 3.89 23.97 -16.68
N ILE A 209 4.43 25.15 -17.01
CA ILE A 209 5.61 25.72 -16.36
C ILE A 209 5.48 25.80 -14.82
N PRO A 210 4.33 26.18 -14.23
CA PRO A 210 4.17 26.16 -12.77
C PRO A 210 4.36 24.79 -12.14
N ILE A 211 3.83 23.72 -12.74
CA ILE A 211 3.97 22.35 -12.21
C ILE A 211 5.41 21.87 -12.33
N ILE A 212 6.07 22.16 -13.45
CA ILE A 212 7.49 21.84 -13.66
C ILE A 212 8.35 22.60 -12.63
N ALA A 213 8.07 23.88 -12.40
CA ALA A 213 8.76 24.70 -11.40
C ALA A 213 8.60 24.14 -9.98
N GLU A 214 7.36 23.81 -9.57
CA GLU A 214 7.08 23.21 -8.26
C GLU A 214 7.79 21.87 -8.09
N THR A 215 7.78 21.03 -9.13
CA THR A 215 8.46 19.74 -9.13
C THR A 215 9.97 19.90 -8.97
N LEU A 216 10.58 20.84 -9.71
CA LEU A 216 12.01 21.14 -9.59
C LEU A 216 12.39 21.64 -8.19
N GLU A 217 11.64 22.57 -7.62
CA GLU A 217 11.93 23.07 -6.26
C GLU A 217 11.68 22.00 -5.18
N ALA A 218 10.71 21.09 -5.38
CA ALA A 218 10.50 19.95 -4.51
C ALA A 218 11.69 18.98 -4.53
N ILE A 219 12.17 18.61 -5.72
CA ILE A 219 13.34 17.74 -5.88
C ILE A 219 14.58 18.41 -5.30
N ARG A 220 14.82 19.69 -5.62
CA ARG A 220 15.95 20.46 -5.08
C ARG A 220 15.93 20.47 -3.55
N ASN A 221 14.79 20.75 -2.92
CA ASN A 221 14.67 20.72 -1.46
C ASN A 221 15.00 19.36 -0.86
N HIS A 222 14.51 18.27 -1.48
CA HIS A 222 14.81 16.91 -1.01
C HIS A 222 16.30 16.60 -1.11
N MET A 223 16.94 17.02 -2.21
CA MET A 223 18.40 16.92 -2.36
C MET A 223 19.15 17.69 -1.27
N ILE A 224 18.73 18.93 -0.95
CA ILE A 224 19.37 19.74 0.11
C ILE A 224 19.21 19.08 1.47
N PHE A 225 18.03 18.53 1.73
CA PHE A 225 17.77 17.78 2.96
C PHE A 225 18.71 16.58 3.10
N ILE A 226 18.86 15.78 2.04
CA ILE A 226 19.78 14.64 2.01
C ILE A 226 21.23 15.09 2.18
N GLN A 227 21.65 16.15 1.47
CA GLN A 227 23.01 16.67 1.57
C GLN A 227 23.31 17.20 2.98
N TYR A 228 22.34 17.87 3.60
CA TYR A 228 22.45 18.28 5.00
C TYR A 228 22.64 17.08 5.94
N HIS A 229 21.87 15.99 5.73
CA HIS A 229 22.03 14.74 6.47
C HIS A 229 23.43 14.16 6.33
N LEU A 230 23.98 14.12 5.11
CA LEU A 230 25.33 13.64 4.84
C LEU A 230 26.38 14.47 5.58
N LEU A 231 26.27 15.81 5.54
CA LEU A 231 27.17 16.71 6.26
C LEU A 231 27.04 16.57 7.79
N HIS A 232 25.85 16.27 8.29
CA HIS A 232 25.63 16.02 9.71
C HIS A 232 26.26 14.69 10.15
N ASN A 233 26.09 13.64 9.34
CA ASN A 233 26.71 12.34 9.57
C ASN A 233 28.24 12.47 9.55
N GLU A 234 28.81 13.23 8.62
CA GLU A 234 30.26 13.46 8.57
C GLU A 234 30.79 14.05 9.88
N MET A 235 30.15 15.12 10.37
CA MET A 235 30.48 15.71 11.66
C MET A 235 30.38 14.69 12.82
N GLN A 236 29.34 13.85 12.84
CA GLN A 236 29.20 12.83 13.88
C GLN A 236 30.33 11.78 13.81
N LYS A 237 30.71 11.35 12.60
CA LYS A 237 31.82 10.42 12.40
C LYS A 237 33.15 11.02 12.84
N GLU A 238 33.43 12.28 12.52
CA GLU A 238 34.64 12.98 12.97
C GLU A 238 34.74 12.99 14.50
N VAL A 239 33.67 13.39 15.19
CA VAL A 239 33.62 13.39 16.67
C VAL A 239 33.83 11.98 17.25
N ILE A 240 33.22 10.96 16.64
CA ILE A 240 33.41 9.57 17.06
C ILE A 240 34.85 9.11 16.84
N HIS A 241 35.43 9.40 15.67
CA HIS A 241 36.81 9.04 15.36
C HIS A 241 37.80 9.68 16.32
N ASP A 242 37.66 10.98 16.59
CA ASP A 242 38.54 11.70 17.53
C ASP A 242 38.46 11.08 18.93
N TRP A 243 37.24 10.82 19.40
CA TRP A 243 37.02 10.16 20.70
C TRP A 243 37.63 8.75 20.70
N MET A 244 37.43 7.95 19.66
CA MET A 244 37.98 6.59 19.56
C MET A 244 39.51 6.60 19.48
N ASN A 245 40.09 7.52 18.72
CA ASN A 245 41.54 7.67 18.57
C ASN A 245 42.22 8.03 19.90
N HIS A 246 41.56 8.85 20.72
CA HIS A 246 42.02 9.17 22.06
C HIS A 246 42.06 7.94 22.99
N PHE A 247 40.98 7.15 23.02
CA PHE A 247 40.84 6.06 24.00
C PHE A 247 41.44 4.71 23.55
N ASN A 248 41.55 4.44 22.25
CA ASN A 248 42.10 3.20 21.71
C ASN A 248 43.48 2.82 22.30
N PRO A 249 44.50 3.69 22.32
CA PRO A 249 45.81 3.33 22.88
C PRO A 249 45.74 3.04 24.38
N ILE A 250 44.86 3.72 25.13
CA ILE A 250 44.71 3.55 26.58
C ILE A 250 44.05 2.20 26.88
N LEU A 251 42.95 1.88 26.19
CA LEU A 251 42.23 0.61 26.34
C LEU A 251 43.11 -0.59 25.96
N ASN A 252 43.89 -0.49 24.89
CA ASN A 252 44.82 -1.54 24.47
C ASN A 252 45.89 -1.80 25.53
N LYS A 253 46.55 -0.75 26.04
CA LYS A 253 47.54 -0.87 27.11
C LYS A 253 46.92 -1.44 28.39
N TYR A 254 45.73 -0.98 28.77
CA TYR A 254 45.01 -1.47 29.96
C TYR A 254 44.72 -2.97 29.87
N ASN A 255 44.23 -3.43 28.71
CA ASN A 255 43.93 -4.84 28.49
C ASN A 255 45.20 -5.72 28.52
N THR A 256 46.31 -5.24 27.96
CA THR A 256 47.62 -5.92 28.04
C THR A 256 48.10 -6.04 29.48
N VAL A 257 48.14 -4.94 30.23
CA VAL A 257 48.56 -4.93 31.65
C VAL A 257 47.63 -5.82 32.49
N LYS A 258 46.32 -5.78 32.24
CA LYS A 258 45.34 -6.65 32.92
C LYS A 258 45.61 -8.13 32.66
N LYS A 259 46.00 -8.51 31.44
CA LYS A 259 46.34 -9.89 31.06
C LYS A 259 47.65 -10.34 31.71
N GLU A 260 48.69 -9.49 31.66
CA GLU A 260 49.98 -9.74 32.30
C GLU A 260 49.85 -9.88 33.82
N LEU A 261 49.09 -8.98 34.46
CA LEU A 261 48.82 -9.03 35.88
C LEU A 261 48.13 -10.34 36.28
N LYS A 262 47.15 -10.80 35.49
CA LYS A 262 46.47 -12.09 35.74
C LYS A 262 47.44 -13.27 35.60
N ALA A 263 48.34 -13.25 34.61
CA ALA A 263 49.34 -14.28 34.42
C ALA A 263 50.33 -14.32 35.61
N LYS A 264 50.88 -13.17 36.00
CA LYS A 264 51.82 -13.07 37.14
C LYS A 264 51.19 -13.45 38.48
N VAL A 265 49.93 -13.07 38.71
CA VAL A 265 49.18 -13.51 39.90
C VAL A 265 48.99 -15.04 39.91
N THR A 266 48.86 -15.67 38.74
CA THR A 266 48.75 -17.14 38.64
C THR A 266 50.10 -17.81 38.86
N GLU A 267 51.18 -17.29 38.26
CA GLU A 267 52.56 -17.75 38.47
C GLU A 267 52.94 -17.71 39.95
N ARG A 268 52.60 -16.62 40.66
CA ARG A 268 52.80 -16.51 42.11
C ARG A 268 52.06 -17.59 42.90
N LYS A 269 50.82 -17.92 42.52
CA LYS A 269 50.05 -18.98 43.18
C LYS A 269 50.70 -20.35 42.95
N GLU A 270 51.16 -20.63 41.74
CA GLU A 270 51.84 -21.88 41.40
C GLU A 270 53.16 -22.04 42.16
N LEU A 271 53.97 -20.97 42.26
CA LEU A 271 55.21 -20.98 43.04
C LEU A 271 54.96 -21.15 44.54
N ASN A 272 53.90 -20.56 45.09
CA ASN A 272 53.50 -20.83 46.47
C ASN A 272 53.13 -22.30 46.68
N VAL A 273 52.36 -22.92 45.77
CA VAL A 273 52.06 -24.35 45.84
C VAL A 273 53.32 -25.21 45.73
N GLN A 274 54.28 -24.83 44.89
CA GLN A 274 55.57 -25.54 44.79
C GLN A 274 56.41 -25.40 46.07
N LYS A 275 56.38 -24.23 46.69
CA LYS A 275 57.02 -23.97 47.98
C LYS A 275 56.42 -24.83 49.09
N ASP A 276 55.08 -24.92 49.17
CA ASP A 276 54.38 -25.73 50.18
C ASP A 276 54.66 -27.23 50.02
N LYS A 277 54.90 -27.71 48.80
CA LYS A 277 55.28 -29.10 48.50
C LYS A 277 56.77 -29.40 48.75
N THR A 278 57.61 -28.37 48.92
CA THR A 278 59.05 -28.55 49.09
C THR A 278 59.38 -28.87 50.55
N SER A 279 60.05 -30.01 50.80
CA SER A 279 60.46 -30.42 52.14
C SER A 279 61.27 -29.33 52.87
N ILE A 280 60.97 -29.11 54.15
CA ILE A 280 61.62 -28.11 55.02
C ILE A 280 63.13 -28.38 55.15
N LEU A 281 63.57 -29.63 54.93
CA LEU A 281 64.97 -30.04 55.00
C LEU A 281 65.81 -29.63 53.76
N ASN A 282 65.22 -28.95 52.76
CA ASN A 282 65.93 -28.46 51.57
C ASN A 282 66.04 -26.91 51.55
N PRO A 283 66.92 -26.31 52.36
CA PRO A 283 66.98 -24.86 52.57
C PRO A 283 67.34 -24.07 51.30
N ILE A 284 68.18 -24.64 50.42
CA ILE A 284 68.61 -23.97 49.18
C ILE A 284 67.43 -23.78 48.22
N ARG A 285 66.56 -24.80 48.06
CA ARG A 285 65.35 -24.68 47.24
C ARG A 285 64.37 -23.65 47.80
N HIS A 286 64.20 -23.61 49.12
CA HIS A 286 63.34 -22.60 49.78
C HIS A 286 63.84 -21.18 49.55
N ILE A 287 65.16 -20.94 49.63
CA ILE A 287 65.76 -19.63 49.33
C ILE A 287 65.48 -19.22 47.88
N LYS A 288 65.69 -20.13 46.92
CA LYS A 288 65.46 -19.84 45.49
C LYS A 288 63.99 -19.54 45.18
N LEU A 289 63.06 -20.33 45.75
CA LEU A 289 61.62 -20.09 45.59
C LEU A 289 61.18 -18.77 46.23
N ASN A 290 61.74 -18.41 47.40
CA ASN A 290 61.47 -17.13 48.04
C ASN A 290 61.98 -15.96 47.19
N GLN A 291 63.18 -16.05 46.59
CA GLN A 291 63.69 -15.02 45.68
C GLN A 291 62.77 -14.82 44.48
N GLN A 292 62.33 -15.90 43.83
CA GLN A 292 61.38 -15.84 42.70
C GLN A 292 60.03 -15.24 43.12
N LEU A 293 59.52 -15.62 44.30
CA LEU A 293 58.28 -15.06 44.86
C LEU A 293 58.40 -13.56 45.14
N THR A 294 59.55 -13.08 45.62
CA THR A 294 59.82 -11.65 45.82
C THR A 294 59.79 -10.91 44.49
N THR A 295 60.55 -11.37 43.50
CA THR A 295 60.59 -10.76 42.16
C THR A 295 59.21 -10.68 41.53
N ILE A 296 58.43 -11.77 41.54
CA ILE A 296 57.07 -11.77 40.98
C ILE A 296 56.13 -10.87 41.79
N THR A 297 56.34 -10.73 43.10
CA THR A 297 55.54 -9.82 43.92
C THR A 297 55.81 -8.36 43.56
N GLU A 298 57.07 -7.99 43.30
CA GLU A 298 57.46 -6.66 42.82
C GLU A 298 56.85 -6.37 41.44
N GLU A 299 56.98 -7.30 40.49
CA GLU A 299 56.37 -7.18 39.14
C GLU A 299 54.84 -7.03 39.22
N ILE A 300 54.17 -7.73 40.14
CA ILE A 300 52.73 -7.59 40.37
C ILE A 300 52.37 -6.18 40.87
N GLU A 301 53.14 -5.60 41.79
CA GLU A 301 52.88 -4.24 42.28
C GLU A 301 53.17 -3.18 41.21
N GLU A 302 54.21 -3.36 40.40
CA GLU A 302 54.48 -2.49 39.25
C GLU A 302 53.32 -2.53 38.24
N LEU A 303 52.85 -3.73 37.88
CA LEU A 303 51.70 -3.90 36.99
C LEU A 303 50.40 -3.32 37.58
N LYS A 304 50.18 -3.42 38.89
CA LYS A 304 49.05 -2.77 39.56
C LYS A 304 49.15 -1.25 39.47
N SER A 305 50.33 -0.68 39.76
CA SER A 305 50.57 0.76 39.65
C SER A 305 50.33 1.26 38.22
N ARG A 306 50.88 0.56 37.22
CA ARG A 306 50.70 0.88 35.80
C ARG A 306 49.23 0.79 35.37
N LYS A 307 48.49 -0.19 35.90
CA LYS A 307 47.05 -0.33 35.66
C LYS A 307 46.27 0.86 36.23
N GLU A 308 46.56 1.30 37.45
CA GLU A 308 45.91 2.47 38.06
C GLU A 308 46.25 3.77 37.31
N GLN A 309 47.49 3.92 36.83
CA GLN A 309 47.86 5.04 35.95
C GLN A 309 47.03 5.07 34.66
N LEU A 310 46.77 3.92 34.03
CA LEU A 310 45.94 3.83 32.83
C LEU A 310 44.46 4.11 33.13
N ILE A 311 43.98 3.72 34.31
CA ILE A 311 42.62 4.08 34.78
C ILE A 311 42.50 5.60 34.88
N PHE A 312 43.50 6.26 35.48
CA PHE A 312 43.53 7.71 35.59
C PHE A 312 43.65 8.41 34.24
N GLN A 313 44.52 7.94 33.33
CA GLN A 313 44.65 8.49 31.97
C GLN A 313 43.36 8.39 31.16
N ALA A 314 42.53 7.37 31.42
CA ALA A 314 41.22 7.21 30.80
C ALA A 314 40.11 8.03 31.48
N GLU A 315 40.46 8.93 32.41
CA GLU A 315 39.52 9.70 33.23
C GLU A 315 38.52 8.80 34.00
N CYS A 316 38.94 7.58 34.34
CA CYS A 316 38.16 6.62 35.09
C CYS A 316 38.61 6.61 36.56
N SER A 317 37.70 6.23 37.47
CA SER A 317 38.03 6.08 38.90
C SER A 317 38.16 4.63 39.33
N THR A 318 37.56 3.70 38.59
CA THR A 318 37.53 2.28 38.95
C THR A 318 37.70 1.36 37.74
N ASN A 319 38.02 0.09 38.01
CA ASN A 319 38.02 -0.97 36.99
C ASN A 319 36.61 -1.17 36.36
N LYS A 320 35.54 -0.83 37.09
CA LYS A 320 34.17 -0.86 36.57
C LYS A 320 33.96 0.25 35.53
N ASP A 321 34.49 1.44 35.78
CA ASP A 321 34.41 2.57 34.84
C ASP A 321 35.18 2.26 33.56
N MET A 322 36.36 1.65 33.68
CA MET A 322 37.13 1.19 32.51
C MET A 322 36.37 0.14 31.68
N THR A 323 35.62 -0.75 32.34
CA THR A 323 34.77 -1.71 31.64
C THR A 323 33.60 -1.02 30.93
N ASN A 324 33.01 0.02 31.54
CA ASN A 324 31.97 0.83 30.92
C ASN A 324 32.51 1.64 29.74
N LEU A 325 33.74 2.16 29.83
CA LEU A 325 34.43 2.85 28.74
C LEU A 325 34.62 1.91 27.55
N SER A 326 35.10 0.68 27.78
CA SER A 326 35.21 -0.34 26.74
C SER A 326 33.86 -0.63 26.06
N LYS A 327 32.78 -0.76 26.84
CA LYS A 327 31.43 -0.96 26.27
C LYS A 327 30.97 0.23 25.44
N LYS A 328 31.25 1.47 25.88
CA LYS A 328 30.97 2.68 25.12
C LYS A 328 31.78 2.71 23.82
N TYR A 329 33.03 2.27 23.85
CA TYR A 329 33.88 2.16 22.67
C TYR A 329 33.28 1.20 21.63
N ASP A 330 32.86 0.01 22.05
CA ASP A 330 32.19 -0.95 21.18
C ASP A 330 30.87 -0.39 20.61
N GLN A 331 30.14 0.40 21.41
CA GLN A 331 28.92 1.07 20.96
C GLN A 331 29.21 2.16 19.93
N MET A 332 30.26 2.96 20.11
CA MET A 332 30.65 3.99 19.15
C MET A 332 31.06 3.38 17.81
N ASN A 333 31.77 2.24 17.85
CA ASN A 333 32.10 1.49 16.63
C ASN A 333 30.85 1.02 15.88
N LYS A 334 29.84 0.50 16.59
CA LYS A 334 28.54 0.15 15.98
C LYS A 334 27.80 1.36 15.41
N ASN A 335 27.85 2.50 16.10
CA ASN A 335 27.25 3.74 15.62
C ASN A 335 27.92 4.20 14.32
N LEU A 336 29.24 4.06 14.22
CA LEU A 336 30.00 4.38 13.03
C LEU A 336 29.58 3.50 11.83
N ASP A 337 29.41 2.19 12.03
CA ASP A 337 28.88 1.28 11.00
C ASP A 337 27.48 1.71 10.51
N ILE A 338 26.62 2.13 11.44
CA ILE A 338 25.28 2.65 11.12
C ILE A 338 25.40 3.92 10.25
N LEU A 339 26.23 4.88 10.64
CA LEU A 339 26.42 6.13 9.89
C LEU A 339 26.95 5.87 8.47
N TYR A 340 27.92 4.96 8.31
CA TYR A 340 28.42 4.58 6.99
C TYR A 340 27.33 3.93 6.12
N SER A 341 26.51 3.04 6.70
CA SER A 341 25.40 2.42 5.97
C SER A 341 24.33 3.43 5.54
N GLN A 342 24.04 4.42 6.39
CA GLN A 342 23.12 5.52 6.09
C GLN A 342 23.66 6.39 4.95
N ASP A 343 24.95 6.76 5.00
CA ASP A 343 25.58 7.56 3.95
C ASP A 343 25.52 6.89 2.58
N THR A 344 25.74 5.57 2.50
CA THR A 344 25.60 4.83 1.24
C THR A 344 24.19 4.94 0.68
N SER A 345 23.16 4.79 1.52
CA SER A 345 21.76 4.91 1.10
C SER A 345 21.41 6.33 0.67
N LEU A 346 21.85 7.33 1.44
CA LEU A 346 21.59 8.74 1.18
C LEU A 346 22.26 9.20 -0.12
N LYS A 347 23.53 8.83 -0.35
CA LYS A 347 24.25 9.14 -1.60
C LYS A 347 23.55 8.56 -2.83
N LYS A 348 23.09 7.30 -2.74
CA LYS A 348 22.33 6.67 -3.83
C LYS A 348 21.00 7.40 -4.10
N GLN A 349 20.32 7.85 -3.06
CA GLN A 349 19.09 8.63 -3.23
C GLN A 349 19.38 10.01 -3.84
N LEU A 350 20.46 10.67 -3.43
CA LEU A 350 20.90 11.94 -3.99
C LEU A 350 21.21 11.83 -5.50
N GLU A 351 21.88 10.76 -5.92
CA GLU A 351 22.16 10.48 -7.34
C GLU A 351 20.86 10.31 -8.14
N LYS A 352 19.88 9.60 -7.58
CA LYS A 352 18.56 9.41 -8.20
C LYS A 352 17.81 10.73 -8.33
N ASP A 353 17.82 11.56 -7.29
CA ASP A 353 17.14 12.84 -7.31
C ASP A 353 17.82 13.83 -8.26
N ALA A 354 19.15 13.83 -8.34
CA ALA A 354 19.89 14.62 -9.33
C ALA A 354 19.58 14.19 -10.78
N ALA A 355 19.34 12.89 -11.02
CA ALA A 355 18.88 12.42 -12.32
C ALA A 355 17.45 12.91 -12.64
N ALA A 356 16.53 12.78 -11.69
CA ALA A 356 15.15 13.26 -11.84
C ALA A 356 15.08 14.77 -12.04
N PHE A 357 15.89 15.54 -11.30
CA PHE A 357 16.00 16.98 -11.46
C PHE A 357 16.44 17.36 -12.89
N ARG A 358 17.45 16.67 -13.43
CA ARG A 358 17.92 16.90 -14.80
C ARG A 358 16.85 16.58 -15.83
N GLU A 359 16.14 15.47 -15.69
CA GLU A 359 15.06 15.10 -16.60
C GLU A 359 13.95 16.15 -16.61
N GLU A 360 13.48 16.58 -15.43
CA GLU A 360 12.39 17.56 -15.32
C GLU A 360 12.84 18.95 -15.82
N LYS A 361 14.10 19.33 -15.61
CA LYS A 361 14.67 20.62 -16.05
C LYS A 361 14.63 20.80 -17.57
N PHE A 362 14.75 19.72 -18.33
CA PHE A 362 14.76 19.74 -19.79
C PHE A 362 13.39 19.36 -20.42
N ARG A 363 12.34 19.27 -19.60
CA ARG A 363 10.98 18.97 -20.07
C ARG A 363 10.32 20.11 -20.87
N PRO A 364 10.48 21.41 -20.51
CA PRO A 364 9.95 22.51 -21.31
C PRO A 364 10.72 22.72 -22.63
N GLU A 365 10.07 23.38 -23.59
CA GLU A 365 10.75 23.84 -24.81
C GLU A 365 11.75 24.99 -24.48
N PRO A 366 12.84 25.16 -25.25
CA PRO A 366 13.88 26.15 -24.96
C PRO A 366 13.38 27.59 -24.78
N GLU A 367 12.34 27.98 -25.50
CA GLU A 367 11.72 29.31 -25.41
C GLU A 367 11.07 29.56 -24.03
N GLN A 368 10.74 28.51 -23.29
CA GLN A 368 10.05 28.57 -22.00
C GLN A 368 11.02 28.58 -20.81
N TYR A 369 12.32 28.42 -21.01
CA TYR A 369 13.30 28.36 -19.92
C TYR A 369 13.36 29.64 -19.08
N THR A 370 13.18 30.82 -19.69
CA THR A 370 13.12 32.07 -18.93
C THR A 370 11.86 32.15 -18.07
N GLU A 371 10.71 31.73 -18.60
CA GLU A 371 9.45 31.67 -17.84
C GLU A 371 9.54 30.67 -16.69
N LEU A 372 10.18 29.52 -16.91
CA LEU A 372 10.45 28.53 -15.88
C LEU A 372 11.35 29.11 -14.77
N LEU A 373 12.43 29.78 -15.15
CA LEU A 373 13.34 30.41 -14.20
C LEU A 373 12.61 31.47 -13.35
N ASP A 374 11.80 32.32 -13.98
CA ASP A 374 11.01 33.35 -13.30
C ASP A 374 10.01 32.74 -12.32
N THR A 375 9.33 31.68 -12.74
CA THR A 375 8.35 30.98 -11.91
C THR A 375 9.03 30.33 -10.71
N ARG A 376 10.17 29.67 -10.91
CA ARG A 376 10.97 29.06 -9.82
C ARG A 376 11.47 30.12 -8.83
N ILE A 377 11.96 31.27 -9.31
CA ILE A 377 12.39 32.38 -8.45
C ILE A 377 11.25 32.85 -7.54
N GLN A 378 10.02 32.90 -8.06
CA GLN A 378 8.87 33.36 -7.29
C GLN A 378 8.46 32.40 -6.17
N ILE A 379 8.54 31.08 -6.40
CA ILE A 379 8.10 30.05 -5.43
C ILE A 379 9.21 29.58 -4.50
N ARG A 380 10.49 29.74 -4.87
CA ARG A 380 11.65 29.25 -4.10
C ARG A 380 11.66 29.68 -2.63
N PRO A 381 11.26 30.92 -2.24
CA PRO A 381 11.19 31.30 -0.83
C PRO A 381 10.26 30.40 0.00
N ASP A 382 9.07 30.06 -0.51
CA ASP A 382 8.12 29.20 0.19
C ASP A 382 8.66 27.78 0.36
N PHE A 383 9.35 27.27 -0.66
CA PHE A 383 10.04 25.99 -0.58
C PHE A 383 11.19 26.03 0.43
N ARG A 384 11.97 27.11 0.46
CA ARG A 384 13.05 27.29 1.44
C ARG A 384 12.51 27.26 2.87
N ASP A 385 11.39 27.92 3.14
CA ASP A 385 10.79 27.93 4.47
C ASP A 385 10.31 26.54 4.90
N LYS A 386 9.63 25.81 3.99
CA LYS A 386 9.25 24.40 4.21
C LYS A 386 10.46 23.51 4.53
N LEU A 387 11.55 23.67 3.79
CA LEU A 387 12.80 22.93 4.04
C LEU A 387 13.37 23.25 5.43
N ILE A 388 13.38 24.52 5.83
CA ILE A 388 13.86 24.93 7.16
C ILE A 388 13.01 24.30 8.26
N GLU A 389 11.69 24.27 8.11
CA GLU A 389 10.79 23.60 9.05
C GLU A 389 11.08 22.09 9.13
N GLN A 390 11.25 21.41 7.99
CA GLN A 390 11.59 19.99 7.94
C GLN A 390 12.94 19.68 8.61
N LEU A 391 13.96 20.48 8.35
CA LEU A 391 15.29 20.32 8.97
C LEU A 391 15.23 20.59 10.48
N LYS A 392 14.52 21.63 10.92
CA LYS A 392 14.32 21.89 12.36
C LYS A 392 13.54 20.78 13.04
N GLY A 393 12.51 20.23 12.39
CA GLY A 393 11.74 19.10 12.89
C GLY A 393 12.58 17.83 13.05
N THR A 394 13.49 17.57 12.09
CA THR A 394 14.32 16.36 12.08
C THR A 394 15.51 16.43 13.03
N PHE A 395 16.21 17.57 13.04
CA PHE A 395 17.46 17.72 13.80
C PHE A 395 17.29 18.46 15.14
N GLY A 396 16.15 19.13 15.36
CA GLY A 396 15.85 19.84 16.59
C GLY A 396 16.94 20.83 16.97
N LYS A 397 17.50 20.66 18.18
CA LYS A 397 18.60 21.49 18.70
C LYS A 397 19.93 21.34 17.93
N TYR A 398 20.06 20.33 17.07
CA TYR A 398 21.25 20.07 16.25
C TYR A 398 21.12 20.65 14.82
N TYR A 399 20.03 21.38 14.56
CA TYR A 399 19.89 22.14 13.33
C TYR A 399 20.91 23.29 13.28
N ASP A 400 21.63 23.39 12.17
CA ASP A 400 22.67 24.39 11.95
C ASP A 400 22.43 25.13 10.62
N TYR A 401 22.38 26.46 10.67
CA TYR A 401 22.09 27.28 9.49
C TYR A 401 23.25 27.25 8.48
N HIS A 402 24.49 27.19 8.95
CA HIS A 402 25.66 27.19 8.07
C HIS A 402 25.74 25.89 7.26
N ARG A 403 25.47 24.74 7.88
CA ARG A 403 25.41 23.44 7.19
C ARG A 403 24.30 23.39 6.14
N ARG A 404 23.16 24.02 6.41
CA ARG A 404 22.09 24.17 5.40
C ARG A 404 22.59 24.94 4.19
N ASP A 405 23.30 26.04 4.41
CA ASP A 405 23.78 26.89 3.31
C ASP A 405 24.88 26.18 2.50
N ILE A 406 25.76 25.42 3.14
CA ILE A 406 26.71 24.52 2.44
C ILE A 406 25.93 23.51 1.59
N ALA A 407 24.96 22.79 2.19
CA ALA A 407 24.18 21.79 1.50
C ALA A 407 23.43 22.36 0.28
N ALA A 408 22.88 23.57 0.41
CA ALA A 408 22.22 24.28 -0.68
C ALA A 408 23.20 24.55 -1.84
N ASN A 409 24.38 25.08 -1.53
CA ASN A 409 25.39 25.38 -2.55
C ASN A 409 25.92 24.12 -3.24
N GLU A 410 26.13 23.03 -2.50
CA GLU A 410 26.57 21.76 -3.07
C GLU A 410 25.50 21.17 -4.01
N VAL A 411 24.22 21.28 -3.65
CA VAL A 411 23.11 20.85 -4.52
C VAL A 411 22.98 21.73 -5.76
N ASP A 412 23.15 23.05 -5.64
CA ASP A 412 23.12 23.96 -6.79
C ASP A 412 24.23 23.62 -7.78
N TYR A 413 25.43 23.30 -7.27
CA TYR A 413 26.54 22.81 -8.09
C TYR A 413 26.22 21.48 -8.78
N LEU A 414 25.66 20.51 -8.05
CA LEU A 414 25.24 19.20 -8.61
C LEU A 414 24.18 19.34 -9.70
N ASN A 415 23.27 20.30 -9.53
CA ASN A 415 22.19 20.59 -10.48
C ASN A 415 22.61 21.48 -11.66
N VAL A 416 23.88 21.91 -11.68
CA VAL A 416 24.43 22.85 -12.65
C VAL A 416 23.54 24.10 -12.73
N GLU A 417 23.21 24.62 -11.55
CA GLU A 417 22.53 25.89 -11.40
C GLU A 417 23.58 26.95 -11.06
N ASP A 418 23.59 28.03 -11.84
CA ASP A 418 24.44 29.18 -11.55
C ASP A 418 23.71 30.08 -10.53
N PRO A 419 24.22 30.22 -9.29
CA PRO A 419 23.59 31.07 -8.28
C PRO A 419 23.55 32.54 -8.69
N ASP A 420 24.50 33.00 -9.51
CA ASP A 420 24.57 34.38 -9.98
C ASP A 420 23.45 34.65 -10.99
N VAL A 421 23.12 33.69 -11.85
CA VAL A 421 21.98 33.80 -12.79
C VAL A 421 20.66 33.92 -12.02
N PHE A 422 20.45 33.09 -11.00
CA PHE A 422 19.26 33.17 -10.15
C PHE A 422 19.16 34.50 -9.40
N SER A 423 20.27 34.93 -8.79
CA SER A 423 20.31 36.16 -7.99
C SER A 423 20.12 37.40 -8.85
N HIS A 424 20.76 37.44 -10.02
CA HIS A 424 20.64 38.53 -10.97
C HIS A 424 19.20 38.64 -11.49
N ARG A 425 18.62 37.51 -11.93
CA ARG A 425 17.24 37.51 -12.44
C ARG A 425 16.21 37.86 -11.37
N ALA A 426 16.42 37.41 -10.13
CA ALA A 426 15.55 37.78 -9.01
C ALA A 426 15.59 39.30 -8.73
N TRP A 427 16.77 39.90 -8.81
CA TRP A 427 16.93 41.36 -8.69
C TRP A 427 16.22 42.10 -9.83
N GLU A 428 16.33 41.62 -11.07
CA GLU A 428 15.62 42.22 -12.22
C GLU A 428 14.10 42.21 -12.01
N LEU A 429 13.53 41.07 -11.60
CA LEU A 429 12.09 40.92 -11.34
C LEU A 429 11.63 41.85 -10.21
N GLU A 430 12.41 41.96 -9.13
CA GLU A 430 12.11 42.86 -8.03
C GLU A 430 12.17 44.33 -8.46
N TYR A 431 13.18 44.68 -9.27
CA TYR A 431 13.32 46.02 -9.82
C TYR A 431 12.14 46.40 -10.72
N GLN A 432 11.71 45.49 -11.61
CA GLN A 432 10.56 45.68 -12.47
C GLN A 432 9.27 45.88 -11.66
N ARG A 433 9.01 45.03 -10.66
CA ARG A 433 7.86 45.19 -9.74
C ARG A 433 7.86 46.55 -9.03
N LYS A 434 9.02 47.00 -8.56
CA LYS A 434 9.17 48.32 -7.92
C LYS A 434 8.87 49.46 -8.89
N GLN A 435 9.26 49.34 -10.15
CA GLN A 435 8.96 50.33 -11.19
C GLN A 435 7.47 50.38 -11.53
N GLU A 436 6.81 49.22 -11.63
CA GLU A 436 5.36 49.14 -11.86
C GLU A 436 4.55 49.75 -10.71
N ILE A 437 4.93 49.44 -9.46
CA ILE A 437 4.31 50.05 -8.28
C ILE A 437 4.44 51.57 -8.32
N ARG A 438 5.63 52.09 -8.69
CA ARG A 438 5.86 53.54 -8.82
C ARG A 438 5.03 54.17 -9.94
N ARG A 439 4.83 53.47 -11.06
CA ARG A 439 3.97 53.93 -12.16
C ARG A 439 2.49 53.93 -11.80
N ASN A 440 2.06 52.96 -10.99
CA ASN A 440 0.67 52.78 -10.57
C ASN A 440 0.31 53.54 -9.28
N GLN A 441 1.23 54.29 -8.68
CA GLN A 441 0.93 55.15 -7.53
C GLN A 441 0.14 56.38 -8.00
N PRO A 442 -1.07 56.62 -7.45
CA PRO A 442 -1.83 57.83 -7.79
C PRO A 442 -1.05 59.07 -7.34
N ALA A 443 -0.99 60.08 -8.22
CA ALA A 443 -0.35 61.35 -7.92
C ALA A 443 -0.99 61.95 -6.66
N ARG A 444 -0.21 62.09 -5.58
CA ARG A 444 -0.64 62.83 -4.38
C ARG A 444 -0.94 64.27 -4.79
N THR A 445 -2.21 64.62 -4.96
CA THR A 445 -2.65 66.01 -5.01
C THR A 445 -2.33 66.66 -3.66
N LYS A 446 -1.32 67.53 -3.62
CA LYS A 446 -1.08 68.42 -2.49
C LYS A 446 -2.31 69.31 -2.31
N LYS A 447 -3.18 69.00 -1.34
CA LYS A 447 -4.11 69.99 -0.79
C LYS A 447 -3.26 71.03 -0.05
N ARG A 448 -3.09 72.21 -0.64
CA ARG A 448 -2.68 73.42 0.10
C ARG A 448 -3.89 73.85 0.92
N SER A 449 -3.90 73.63 2.23
CA SER A 449 -4.76 74.36 3.14
C SER A 449 -4.09 75.70 3.43
N TYR A 450 -4.66 76.78 2.91
CA TYR A 450 -4.45 78.12 3.43
C TYR A 450 -5.46 78.29 4.57
N ASP A 451 -4.99 78.15 5.82
CA ASP A 451 -5.71 78.72 6.96
C ASP A 451 -5.06 80.07 7.26
N MET A 452 -5.75 81.14 6.87
CA MET A 452 -5.61 82.46 7.45
C MET A 452 -6.70 82.58 8.51
N GLU A 453 -6.33 82.60 9.80
CA GLU A 453 -7.11 83.31 10.82
C GLU A 453 -6.14 83.97 11.81
N LEU A 454 -6.16 85.32 11.74
CA LEU A 454 -5.74 86.39 12.67
C LEU A 454 -4.27 86.51 13.12
#